data_AF-A0A352BAG9-F1
#
_entry.id   AF-A0A352BAG9-F1
#
_cell.length_a   1.000
_cell.length_b   1.000
_cell.length_c   1.000
_cell.angle_alpha   90.00
_cell.angle_beta   90.00
_cell.angle_gamma   90.00
#
_symmetry.space_group_name_H-M   'P 1'
#
loop_
_entity.id
_entity.type
_entity.pdbx_description
1 polymer ?
#
loop_
_entity_poly.entity_id
_entity_poly.type
_entity_poly.pdbx_seq_one_letter_code
_entity_poly.pdbx_strand_id
1 'polypeptide(L)'
;MARHFKRFIFQTAFFFALAAVFPQRTSILNGNNDFSIDFPLGFNLVDSNSEGTSFQLQSLVPSTVVTAVVRVYQDGRYDSSKSALEGTMKALGAEYEIEEFEWRNQTSAISSLAMVIGREQESGYALSAVLPEKQGIVVVVTWTPARFYDRAESYMLSLLDSLNIDAGSYYEAGPVTAYQFAKSSEYIPVNLEIDGTKISTRLRANDNEAASYLIEREYAVLSLYAGNSLWKDAWQRYYRMIFRDSYQRLWQASFDIFNEIFPKAKDNTDLAQKLLYWTQNFTYEREKNTSDFAPLPSILLGGGSDCDSRSMLLSVLLTAMNMEAPMLVSAQYGHAMAAITSDHPGHSFEFNGTGYLMGETTSKGLTWGKIDSTQDDQSKWILVEFP
;
A
#
# COMPACT_ATOMS: atom_id res chain seq x y z
N MET A 1 65.34 0.08 20.87
CA MET A 1 64.30 -0.69 21.59
C MET A 1 63.05 0.21 21.73
N ALA A 2 62.33 0.41 20.63
CA ALA A 2 61.09 1.20 20.62
C ALA A 2 60.16 0.56 19.57
N ARG A 3 59.10 -0.10 20.05
CA ARG A 3 58.06 -0.74 19.24
C ARG A 3 56.99 0.30 18.93
N HIS A 4 56.75 0.53 17.65
CA HIS A 4 55.60 1.29 17.15
C HIS A 4 54.30 0.51 17.40
N PHE A 5 53.41 1.08 18.19
CA PHE A 5 52.04 0.62 18.39
C PHE A 5 51.15 1.35 17.37
N LYS A 6 50.82 0.70 16.25
CA LYS A 6 49.76 1.19 15.34
C LYS A 6 48.42 0.74 15.89
N ARG A 7 47.66 1.68 16.49
CA ARG A 7 46.23 1.51 16.76
C ARG A 7 45.49 1.56 15.41
N PHE A 8 44.95 0.43 15.00
CA PHE A 8 43.85 0.39 14.03
C PHE A 8 42.59 0.87 14.74
N ILE A 9 42.10 2.04 14.36
CA ILE A 9 40.76 2.51 14.73
C ILE A 9 39.83 1.89 13.69
N PHE A 10 39.08 0.86 14.08
CA PHE A 10 37.89 0.43 13.34
C PHE A 10 36.86 1.55 13.49
N GLN A 11 36.63 2.33 12.42
CA GLN A 11 35.44 3.15 12.31
C GLN A 11 34.28 2.22 11.95
N THR A 12 33.51 1.83 12.97
CA THR A 12 32.20 1.23 12.80
C THR A 12 31.29 2.32 12.21
N ALA A 13 31.06 2.28 10.90
CA ALA A 13 30.08 3.14 10.26
C ALA A 13 28.69 2.55 10.52
N PHE A 14 28.06 3.03 11.59
CA PHE A 14 26.64 2.85 11.83
C PHE A 14 25.90 3.77 10.86
N PHE A 15 25.35 3.22 9.78
CA PHE A 15 24.55 3.99 8.82
C PHE A 15 23.07 3.89 9.19
N PHE A 16 22.59 4.95 9.84
CA PHE A 16 21.19 5.35 9.83
C PHE A 16 21.07 6.63 8.97
N ALA A 17 19.93 6.76 8.29
CA ALA A 17 19.35 7.97 7.67
C ALA A 17 19.54 8.14 6.15
N LEU A 18 18.41 8.19 5.42
CA LEU A 18 17.67 9.44 5.26
C LEU A 18 16.16 9.13 5.08
N ALA A 19 15.35 9.55 6.05
CA ALA A 19 13.90 9.56 5.91
C ALA A 19 13.49 10.74 5.05
N ALA A 20 13.10 10.48 3.80
CA ALA A 20 12.40 11.45 2.97
C ALA A 20 10.88 11.31 3.23
N VAL A 21 10.33 12.29 3.94
CA VAL A 21 8.93 12.77 4.04
C VAL A 21 7.79 11.77 4.36
N PHE A 22 8.00 10.46 4.42
CA PHE A 22 6.98 9.53 4.94
C PHE A 22 7.37 9.02 6.34
N PRO A 23 6.73 9.49 7.43
CA PRO A 23 7.03 9.01 8.76
C PRO A 23 6.69 7.51 8.87
N GLN A 24 7.66 6.72 9.36
CA GLN A 24 7.57 5.28 9.66
C GLN A 24 7.54 4.27 8.49
N ARG A 25 8.24 4.50 7.37
CA ARG A 25 8.59 3.37 6.48
C ARG A 25 9.76 2.58 7.10
N THR A 26 9.56 1.31 7.48
CA THR A 26 10.70 0.38 7.65
C THR A 26 11.19 -0.04 6.26
N SER A 27 11.72 0.90 5.49
CA SER A 27 12.32 0.58 4.21
C SER A 27 13.73 0.04 4.44
N ILE A 28 13.99 -1.18 4.00
CA ILE A 28 15.35 -1.62 3.73
C ILE A 28 15.81 -0.84 2.52
N LEU A 29 16.63 0.19 2.76
CA LEU A 29 17.26 0.99 1.72
C LEU A 29 18.68 0.46 1.54
N ASN A 30 18.91 -0.32 0.48
CA ASN A 30 20.26 -0.33 -0.10
C ASN A 30 20.49 1.08 -0.68
N GLY A 31 21.70 1.63 -0.53
CA GLY A 31 22.00 3.08 -0.58
C GLY A 31 21.61 3.88 -1.84
N ASN A 32 20.91 3.29 -2.81
CA ASN A 32 20.48 3.88 -4.07
C ASN A 32 18.96 3.79 -4.38
N ASN A 33 18.09 3.44 -3.42
CA ASN A 33 16.62 3.25 -3.60
C ASN A 33 16.20 2.02 -4.46
N ASP A 34 16.92 0.90 -4.34
CA ASP A 34 16.73 -0.28 -5.20
C ASP A 34 15.36 -0.98 -5.01
N PHE A 35 14.82 -1.01 -3.79
CA PHE A 35 13.49 -1.55 -3.47
C PHE A 35 13.02 -1.05 -2.09
N SER A 36 11.76 -1.30 -1.74
CA SER A 36 11.23 -1.06 -0.38
C SER A 36 10.10 -2.03 -0.04
N ILE A 37 9.75 -2.13 1.23
CA ILE A 37 8.63 -2.94 1.74
C ILE A 37 7.91 -2.08 2.78
N ASP A 38 6.60 -1.83 2.63
CA ASP A 38 5.78 -1.16 3.65
C ASP A 38 5.29 -2.23 4.65
N PHE A 39 6.18 -2.65 5.55
CA PHE A 39 5.88 -3.68 6.53
C PHE A 39 4.63 -3.32 7.35
N PRO A 40 3.79 -4.30 7.72
CA PRO A 40 2.88 -4.13 8.84
C PRO A 40 3.65 -3.64 10.08
N LEU A 41 2.99 -2.86 10.95
CA LEU A 41 3.64 -2.19 12.07
C LEU A 41 4.18 -3.20 13.10
N GLY A 42 5.20 -2.81 13.87
CA GLY A 42 5.72 -3.63 14.99
C GLY A 42 6.79 -4.67 14.63
N PHE A 43 7.28 -4.69 13.39
CA PHE A 43 8.54 -5.38 13.06
C PHE A 43 9.75 -4.65 13.63
N ASN A 44 10.69 -5.41 14.16
CA ASN A 44 12.00 -4.93 14.61
C ASN A 44 13.10 -5.68 13.86
N LEU A 45 14.18 -4.98 13.50
CA LEU A 45 15.38 -5.60 12.95
C LEU A 45 16.07 -6.42 14.06
N VAL A 46 16.25 -7.71 13.80
CA VAL A 46 16.88 -8.66 14.73
C VAL A 46 18.33 -8.91 14.33
N ASP A 47 18.59 -9.07 13.03
CA ASP A 47 19.93 -9.32 12.50
C ASP A 47 20.08 -8.75 11.08
N SER A 48 21.31 -8.43 10.70
CA SER A 48 21.66 -7.97 9.35
C SER A 48 23.12 -8.24 9.03
N ASN A 49 23.44 -8.47 7.77
CA ASN A 49 24.85 -8.53 7.34
C ASN A 49 25.44 -7.14 7.14
N SER A 50 26.78 -7.05 7.18
CA SER A 50 27.51 -5.78 7.00
C SER A 50 27.38 -5.17 5.60
N GLU A 51 26.99 -5.98 4.62
CA GLU A 51 26.84 -5.57 3.22
C GLU A 51 25.46 -4.95 2.93
N GLY A 52 24.51 -5.01 3.87
CA GLY A 52 23.16 -4.48 3.65
C GLY A 52 22.35 -5.27 2.62
N THR A 53 22.65 -6.56 2.45
CA THR A 53 21.98 -7.46 1.49
C THR A 53 21.18 -8.57 2.16
N SER A 54 21.17 -8.63 3.50
CA SER A 54 20.40 -9.62 4.27
C SER A 54 19.92 -9.00 5.58
N PHE A 55 18.63 -9.15 5.85
CA PHE A 55 17.97 -8.59 7.03
C PHE A 55 17.01 -9.64 7.60
N GLN A 56 17.06 -9.85 8.90
CA GLN A 56 16.09 -10.64 9.64
C GLN A 56 15.29 -9.72 10.55
N LEU A 57 13.98 -9.77 10.43
CA LEU A 57 13.03 -8.96 11.20
C LEU A 57 12.06 -9.86 11.95
N GLN A 58 11.57 -9.38 13.09
CA GLN A 58 10.56 -10.07 13.87
C GLN A 58 9.48 -9.10 14.33
N SER A 59 8.21 -9.47 14.11
CA SER A 59 7.08 -8.74 14.65
C SER A 59 6.80 -9.15 16.09
N LEU A 60 6.57 -8.15 16.93
CA LEU A 60 6.18 -8.30 18.35
C LEU A 60 4.77 -7.78 18.64
N VAL A 61 3.94 -7.58 17.61
CA VAL A 61 2.54 -7.18 17.79
C VAL A 61 1.80 -8.27 18.58
N PRO A 62 0.90 -7.91 19.53
CA PRO A 62 0.19 -8.89 20.32
C PRO A 62 -0.57 -9.88 19.43
N SER A 63 -0.43 -11.17 19.74
CA SER A 63 -1.18 -12.30 19.15
C SER A 63 -0.71 -12.85 17.80
N THR A 64 0.35 -12.31 17.19
CA THR A 64 1.00 -12.89 15.99
C THR A 64 2.52 -12.80 16.11
N VAL A 65 3.22 -13.93 16.00
CA VAL A 65 4.69 -13.97 15.93
C VAL A 65 5.07 -14.26 14.49
N VAL A 66 5.61 -13.28 13.78
CA VAL A 66 6.06 -13.45 12.40
C VAL A 66 7.52 -13.07 12.30
N THR A 67 8.31 -13.97 11.74
CA THR A 67 9.68 -13.70 11.33
C THR A 67 9.67 -13.41 9.84
N ALA A 68 10.44 -12.41 9.43
CA ALA A 68 10.69 -12.09 8.03
C ALA A 68 12.19 -12.08 7.76
N VAL A 69 12.61 -12.61 6.63
CA VAL A 69 13.96 -12.46 6.10
C VAL A 69 13.87 -11.81 4.73
N VAL A 70 14.63 -10.74 4.55
CA VAL A 70 14.79 -10.07 3.26
C VAL A 70 16.22 -10.25 2.82
N ARG A 71 16.40 -10.76 1.62
CA ARG A 71 17.72 -10.99 1.04
C ARG A 71 17.79 -10.48 -0.39
N VAL A 72 18.88 -9.81 -0.71
CA VAL A 72 19.20 -9.35 -2.06
C VAL A 72 20.36 -10.18 -2.58
N TYR A 73 20.12 -10.89 -3.67
CA TYR A 73 21.15 -11.59 -4.41
C TYR A 73 21.64 -10.71 -5.55
N GLN A 74 22.96 -10.52 -5.63
CA GLN A 74 23.60 -9.77 -6.70
C GLN A 74 23.29 -10.35 -8.08
N ASP A 75 23.32 -9.49 -9.10
CA ASP A 75 23.13 -9.89 -10.50
C ASP A 75 24.06 -11.03 -10.90
N GLY A 76 23.53 -11.96 -11.70
CA GLY A 76 24.25 -13.16 -12.15
C GLY A 76 24.46 -14.27 -11.09
N ARG A 77 24.04 -14.08 -9.83
CA ARG A 77 24.08 -15.17 -8.82
C ARG A 77 23.07 -16.28 -9.12
N TYR A 78 21.90 -15.88 -9.61
CA TYR A 78 20.79 -16.75 -9.99
C TYR A 78 20.24 -16.26 -11.33
N ASP A 79 19.80 -17.20 -12.17
CA ASP A 79 19.34 -16.90 -13.53
C ASP A 79 17.88 -16.41 -13.57
N SER A 80 17.13 -16.60 -12.48
CA SER A 80 15.70 -16.25 -12.39
C SER A 80 15.21 -16.10 -10.95
N SER A 81 14.09 -15.38 -10.76
CA SER A 81 13.37 -15.27 -9.48
C SER A 81 13.14 -16.65 -8.85
N LYS A 82 12.62 -17.60 -9.63
CA LYS A 82 12.40 -18.98 -9.19
C LYS A 82 13.67 -19.67 -8.68
N SER A 83 14.78 -19.58 -9.43
CA SER A 83 16.03 -20.22 -9.02
C SER A 83 16.62 -19.60 -7.74
N ALA A 84 16.45 -18.29 -7.54
CA ALA A 84 16.82 -17.61 -6.31
C ALA A 84 15.95 -18.04 -5.12
N LEU A 85 14.63 -18.13 -5.33
CA LEU A 85 13.69 -18.59 -4.31
C LEU A 85 13.96 -20.05 -3.93
N GLU A 86 14.12 -20.93 -4.92
CA GLU A 86 14.44 -22.34 -4.73
C GLU A 86 15.76 -22.54 -3.99
N GLY A 87 16.80 -21.78 -4.37
CA GLY A 87 18.08 -21.77 -3.66
C GLY A 87 17.95 -21.35 -2.20
N THR A 88 17.07 -20.37 -1.91
CA THR A 88 16.79 -19.90 -0.55
C THR A 88 16.04 -20.96 0.25
N MET A 89 15.00 -21.57 -0.31
CA MET A 89 14.22 -22.61 0.38
C MET A 89 15.07 -23.85 0.69
N LYS A 90 15.93 -24.28 -0.25
CA LYS A 90 16.90 -25.36 -0.03
C LYS A 90 17.88 -25.03 1.10
N ALA A 91 18.36 -23.79 1.17
CA ALA A 91 19.27 -23.36 2.23
C ALA A 91 18.60 -23.33 3.61
N LEU A 92 17.29 -23.07 3.67
CA LEU A 92 16.49 -23.15 4.90
C LEU A 92 16.13 -24.59 5.28
N GLY A 93 16.28 -25.56 4.36
CA GLY A 93 15.82 -26.93 4.58
C GLY A 93 14.29 -27.03 4.66
N ALA A 94 13.58 -26.13 3.98
CA ALA A 94 12.13 -26.11 3.96
C ALA A 94 11.54 -27.12 2.96
N GLU A 95 10.34 -27.60 3.23
CA GLU A 95 9.41 -28.14 2.24
C GLU A 95 8.70 -26.97 1.58
N TYR A 96 8.58 -26.99 0.25
CA TYR A 96 8.07 -25.83 -0.49
C TYR A 96 7.41 -26.24 -1.82
N GLU A 97 6.49 -25.39 -2.29
CA GLU A 97 5.93 -25.41 -3.63
C GLU A 97 6.10 -24.03 -4.25
N ILE A 98 6.77 -23.92 -5.40
CA ILE A 98 7.05 -22.64 -6.06
C ILE A 98 6.21 -22.51 -7.32
N GLU A 99 5.54 -21.37 -7.44
CA GLU A 99 4.80 -20.95 -8.63
C GLU A 99 5.40 -19.67 -9.22
N GLU A 100 5.39 -19.58 -10.54
CA GLU A 100 5.85 -18.40 -11.28
C GLU A 100 4.66 -17.60 -11.78
N PHE A 101 4.80 -16.27 -11.77
CA PHE A 101 3.77 -15.35 -12.24
C PHE A 101 4.39 -14.06 -12.76
N GLU A 102 3.61 -13.30 -13.52
CA GLU A 102 4.06 -12.01 -14.06
C GLU A 102 3.66 -10.87 -13.12
N TRP A 103 4.64 -10.08 -12.70
CA TRP A 103 4.43 -8.86 -11.94
C TRP A 103 5.40 -7.78 -12.39
N ARG A 104 4.91 -6.55 -12.58
CA ARG A 104 5.71 -5.43 -13.11
C ARG A 104 6.43 -5.77 -14.43
N ASN A 105 5.79 -6.57 -15.29
CA ASN A 105 6.33 -7.09 -16.56
C ASN A 105 7.59 -7.95 -16.40
N GLN A 106 7.74 -8.61 -15.25
CA GLN A 106 8.84 -9.51 -14.96
C GLN A 106 8.30 -10.79 -14.32
N THR A 107 8.92 -11.92 -14.67
CA THR A 107 8.63 -13.21 -14.03
C THR A 107 9.12 -13.18 -12.58
N SER A 108 8.16 -13.23 -11.67
CA SER A 108 8.34 -13.34 -10.23
C SER A 108 7.99 -14.76 -9.77
N ALA A 109 8.37 -15.13 -8.56
CA ALA A 109 8.00 -16.44 -8.01
C ALA A 109 7.51 -16.30 -6.57
N ILE A 110 6.48 -17.05 -6.22
CA ILE A 110 5.89 -17.13 -4.89
C ILE A 110 5.92 -18.59 -4.42
N SER A 111 5.96 -18.81 -3.11
CA SER A 111 6.01 -20.14 -2.55
C SER A 111 5.33 -20.20 -1.19
N SER A 112 4.59 -21.27 -0.93
CA SER A 112 4.31 -21.71 0.44
C SER A 112 5.49 -22.50 0.98
N LEU A 113 5.72 -22.43 2.30
CA LEU A 113 6.80 -23.17 2.94
C LEU A 113 6.38 -23.78 4.27
N ALA A 114 6.97 -24.93 4.59
CA ALA A 114 6.93 -25.54 5.90
C ALA A 114 8.35 -25.98 6.31
N MET A 115 8.73 -25.77 7.56
CA MET A 115 10.05 -26.17 8.06
C MET A 115 10.04 -26.46 9.56
N VAL A 116 11.09 -27.11 10.07
CA VAL A 116 11.27 -27.36 11.49
C VAL A 116 12.45 -26.56 12.00
N ILE A 117 12.21 -25.62 12.92
CA ILE A 117 13.26 -24.87 13.59
C ILE A 117 13.33 -25.33 15.05
N GLY A 118 14.43 -26.00 15.42
CA GLY A 118 14.59 -26.60 16.74
C GLY A 118 13.60 -27.75 16.97
N ARG A 119 12.49 -27.49 17.65
CA ARG A 119 11.39 -28.45 17.91
C ARG A 119 10.03 -27.95 17.45
N GLU A 120 10.00 -26.80 16.80
CA GLU A 120 8.79 -26.09 16.43
C GLU A 120 8.54 -26.25 14.93
N GLN A 121 7.30 -26.55 14.57
CA GLN A 121 6.85 -26.56 13.18
C GLN A 121 6.54 -25.12 12.79
N GLU A 122 7.12 -24.67 11.68
CA GLU A 122 6.98 -23.34 11.12
C GLU A 122 6.27 -23.42 9.77
N SER A 123 5.44 -22.43 9.46
CA SER A 123 4.74 -22.33 8.18
C SER A 123 4.72 -20.89 7.70
N GLY A 124 4.72 -20.69 6.39
CA GLY A 124 4.67 -19.34 5.85
C GLY A 124 4.77 -19.27 4.34
N TYR A 125 5.24 -18.12 3.87
CA TYR A 125 5.29 -17.78 2.46
C TYR A 125 6.60 -17.09 2.10
N ALA A 126 7.03 -17.29 0.86
CA ALA A 126 8.18 -16.62 0.30
C ALA A 126 7.84 -16.04 -1.08
N LEU A 127 8.51 -14.94 -1.42
CA LEU A 127 8.37 -14.24 -2.69
C LEU A 127 9.77 -13.89 -3.21
N SER A 128 9.93 -13.89 -4.53
CA SER A 128 11.11 -13.35 -5.19
C SER A 128 10.72 -12.51 -6.41
N ALA A 129 11.47 -11.43 -6.62
CA ALA A 129 11.30 -10.54 -7.76
C ALA A 129 12.66 -10.02 -8.24
N VAL A 130 12.81 -9.86 -9.55
CA VAL A 130 13.99 -9.24 -10.15
C VAL A 130 13.95 -7.73 -9.89
N LEU A 131 15.08 -7.20 -9.43
CA LEU A 131 15.28 -5.77 -9.27
C LEU A 131 15.68 -5.16 -10.63
N PRO A 132 15.15 -3.97 -11.00
CA PRO A 132 15.50 -3.29 -12.23
C PRO A 132 17.00 -2.99 -12.37
N GLU A 133 17.42 -2.56 -13.56
CA GLU A 133 18.77 -2.04 -13.82
C GLU A 133 19.92 -2.99 -13.44
N LYS A 134 19.67 -4.30 -13.50
CA LYS A 134 20.65 -5.35 -13.11
C LYS A 134 21.10 -5.23 -11.66
N GLN A 135 20.19 -4.85 -10.77
CA GLN A 135 20.46 -4.79 -9.33
C GLN A 135 20.29 -6.16 -8.64
N GLY A 136 19.89 -7.20 -9.40
CA GLY A 136 19.83 -8.58 -8.93
C GLY A 136 18.41 -9.04 -8.61
N ILE A 137 18.25 -9.87 -7.58
CA ILE A 137 16.95 -10.46 -7.20
C ILE A 137 16.74 -10.27 -5.70
N VAL A 138 15.58 -9.71 -5.33
CA VAL A 138 15.13 -9.68 -3.94
C VAL A 138 14.33 -10.95 -3.64
N VAL A 139 14.59 -11.55 -2.49
CA VAL A 139 13.85 -12.67 -1.91
C VAL A 139 13.36 -12.24 -0.53
N VAL A 140 12.05 -12.37 -0.30
CA VAL A 140 11.41 -12.11 0.98
C VAL A 140 10.79 -13.40 1.47
N VAL A 141 11.16 -13.85 2.66
CA VAL A 141 10.64 -15.08 3.28
C VAL A 141 9.96 -14.67 4.58
N THR A 142 8.77 -15.18 4.83
CA THR A 142 8.02 -14.96 6.06
C THR A 142 7.60 -16.30 6.64
N TRP A 143 7.62 -16.42 7.97
CA TRP A 143 7.10 -17.60 8.64
C TRP A 143 6.65 -17.30 10.06
N THR A 144 5.85 -18.22 10.58
CA THR A 144 5.31 -18.21 11.93
C THR A 144 5.24 -19.65 12.46
N PRO A 145 5.24 -19.86 13.78
CA PRO A 145 4.91 -21.16 14.32
C PRO A 145 3.56 -21.62 13.80
N ALA A 146 3.46 -22.87 13.34
CA ALA A 146 2.27 -23.39 12.66
C ALA A 146 0.97 -23.22 13.47
N ARG A 147 1.06 -23.19 14.81
CA ARG A 147 -0.09 -22.91 15.71
C ARG A 147 -0.66 -21.50 15.60
N PHE A 148 0.05 -20.56 14.99
CA PHE A 148 -0.36 -19.17 14.78
C PHE A 148 -0.70 -18.88 13.32
N TYR A 149 -0.57 -19.87 12.42
CA TYR A 149 -0.70 -19.71 10.98
C TYR A 149 -2.00 -18.99 10.58
N ASP A 150 -3.16 -19.50 11.01
CA ASP A 150 -4.48 -18.96 10.65
C ASP A 150 -4.65 -17.47 11.02
N ARG A 151 -3.92 -16.99 12.03
CA ARG A 151 -3.98 -15.58 12.47
C ARG A 151 -2.92 -14.70 11.82
N ALA A 152 -1.84 -15.31 11.33
CA ALA A 152 -0.69 -14.62 10.79
C ALA A 152 -0.65 -14.65 9.25
N GLU A 153 -1.47 -15.47 8.59
CA GLU A 153 -1.50 -15.61 7.14
C GLU A 153 -1.71 -14.27 6.44
N SER A 154 -2.79 -13.54 6.73
CA SER A 154 -3.03 -12.22 6.13
C SER A 154 -1.91 -11.22 6.42
N TYR A 155 -1.27 -11.34 7.58
CA TYR A 155 -0.14 -10.49 7.99
C TYR A 155 1.13 -10.79 7.19
N MET A 156 1.46 -12.06 6.98
CA MET A 156 2.56 -12.50 6.13
C MET A 156 2.32 -12.13 4.67
N LEU A 157 1.13 -12.39 4.15
CA LEU A 157 0.76 -12.05 2.77
C LEU A 157 0.74 -10.54 2.53
N SER A 158 0.21 -9.74 3.46
CA SER A 158 0.24 -8.27 3.37
C SER A 158 1.67 -7.72 3.35
N LEU A 159 2.60 -8.31 4.11
CA LEU A 159 4.01 -7.96 4.07
C LEU A 159 4.59 -8.23 2.67
N LEU A 160 4.40 -9.45 2.14
CA LEU A 160 4.89 -9.79 0.80
C LEU A 160 4.28 -8.90 -0.27
N ASP A 161 2.99 -8.60 -0.17
CA ASP A 161 2.26 -7.74 -1.12
C ASP A 161 2.72 -6.28 -1.07
N SER A 162 3.37 -5.87 0.02
CA SER A 162 3.89 -4.51 0.17
C SER A 162 5.25 -4.27 -0.49
N LEU A 163 5.86 -5.28 -1.13
CA LEU A 163 7.12 -5.13 -1.85
C LEU A 163 7.00 -4.14 -3.02
N ASN A 164 7.93 -3.20 -3.11
CA ASN A 164 8.10 -2.27 -4.21
C ASN A 164 9.51 -2.44 -4.78
N ILE A 165 9.61 -2.77 -6.07
CA ILE A 165 10.90 -2.97 -6.76
C ILE A 165 11.30 -1.76 -7.62
N ASP A 166 10.41 -0.78 -7.75
CA ASP A 166 10.64 0.46 -8.48
C ASP A 166 9.62 1.53 -8.05
N ALA A 167 9.75 2.74 -8.59
CA ALA A 167 8.79 3.83 -8.35
C ALA A 167 7.36 3.51 -8.84
N GLY A 168 7.22 2.70 -9.89
CA GLY A 168 5.91 2.31 -10.42
C GLY A 168 5.14 1.36 -9.50
N SER A 169 5.86 0.61 -8.66
CA SER A 169 5.28 -0.36 -7.72
C SER A 169 4.37 0.29 -6.68
N TYR A 170 4.61 1.56 -6.35
CA TYR A 170 3.77 2.35 -5.43
C TYR A 170 2.35 2.63 -5.95
N TYR A 171 2.15 2.46 -7.26
CA TYR A 171 0.90 2.80 -7.94
C TYR A 171 0.22 1.58 -8.56
N GLU A 172 0.72 0.38 -8.27
CA GLU A 172 0.23 -0.87 -8.83
C GLU A 172 0.02 -1.92 -7.74
N ALA A 173 -0.91 -2.85 -8.02
CA ALA A 173 -1.17 -4.01 -7.18
C ALA A 173 0.14 -4.69 -6.76
N GLY A 174 0.18 -5.11 -5.50
CA GLY A 174 1.29 -5.87 -4.96
C GLY A 174 1.45 -7.24 -5.62
N PRO A 175 2.60 -7.89 -5.43
CA PRO A 175 2.92 -9.18 -6.06
C PRO A 175 1.98 -10.32 -5.64
N VAL A 176 1.51 -10.38 -4.39
CA VAL A 176 0.57 -11.42 -3.93
C VAL A 176 -0.78 -11.23 -4.60
N THR A 177 -1.27 -9.99 -4.65
CA THR A 177 -2.55 -9.66 -5.29
C THR A 177 -2.47 -9.88 -6.81
N ALA A 178 -1.34 -9.55 -7.44
CA ALA A 178 -1.09 -9.79 -8.85
C ALA A 178 -0.97 -11.29 -9.20
N TYR A 179 -0.37 -12.09 -8.30
CA TYR A 179 -0.32 -13.55 -8.42
C TYR A 179 -1.73 -14.15 -8.38
N GLN A 180 -2.52 -13.78 -7.36
CA GLN A 180 -3.87 -14.32 -7.17
C GLN A 180 -4.84 -13.84 -8.26
N PHE A 181 -4.68 -12.61 -8.73
CA PHE A 181 -5.53 -11.97 -9.74
C PHE A 181 -4.69 -11.39 -10.88
N ALA A 182 -4.22 -12.27 -11.75
CA ALA A 182 -3.55 -11.87 -12.98
C ALA A 182 -4.43 -10.87 -13.77
N LYS A 183 -3.80 -9.89 -14.43
CA LYS A 183 -4.53 -8.86 -15.20
C LYS A 183 -5.42 -9.52 -16.25
N SER A 184 -6.73 -9.39 -16.12
CA SER A 184 -7.66 -9.90 -17.13
C SER A 184 -7.48 -9.16 -18.45
N SER A 185 -7.46 -9.88 -19.57
CA SER A 185 -7.50 -9.29 -20.91
C SER A 185 -8.89 -8.77 -21.29
N GLU A 186 -9.92 -9.19 -20.54
CA GLU A 186 -11.30 -8.77 -20.73
C GLU A 186 -11.58 -7.46 -20.00
N TYR A 187 -12.38 -6.61 -20.64
CA TYR A 187 -12.78 -5.32 -20.10
C TYR A 187 -14.30 -5.23 -20.00
N ILE A 188 -14.77 -4.63 -18.91
CA ILE A 188 -16.17 -4.28 -18.69
C ILE A 188 -16.32 -2.79 -18.99
N PRO A 189 -17.28 -2.39 -19.85
CA PRO A 189 -17.54 -0.99 -20.13
C PRO A 189 -18.16 -0.29 -18.91
N VAL A 190 -17.76 0.95 -18.68
CA VAL A 190 -18.29 1.81 -17.61
C VAL A 190 -18.76 3.12 -18.24
N ASN A 191 -20.00 3.51 -17.95
CA ASN A 191 -20.58 4.76 -18.42
C ASN A 191 -20.84 5.67 -17.23
N LEU A 192 -20.17 6.82 -17.19
CA LEU A 192 -20.28 7.80 -16.12
C LEU A 192 -21.00 9.04 -16.62
N GLU A 193 -21.69 9.73 -15.71
CA GLU A 193 -22.21 11.07 -15.95
C GLU A 193 -21.70 12.02 -14.87
N ILE A 194 -20.83 12.94 -15.25
CA ILE A 194 -20.15 13.89 -14.35
C ILE A 194 -20.39 15.29 -14.89
N ASP A 195 -21.01 16.16 -14.09
CA ASP A 195 -21.32 17.55 -14.47
C ASP A 195 -22.05 17.65 -15.83
N GLY A 196 -23.02 16.76 -16.05
CA GLY A 196 -23.79 16.66 -17.30
C GLY A 196 -23.01 16.11 -18.51
N THR A 197 -21.74 15.75 -18.33
CA THR A 197 -20.91 15.12 -19.37
C THR A 197 -20.98 13.60 -19.25
N LYS A 198 -21.28 12.93 -20.36
CA LYS A 198 -21.22 11.47 -20.47
C LYS A 198 -19.80 11.04 -20.80
N ILE A 199 -19.27 10.10 -20.03
CA ILE A 199 -17.90 9.61 -20.16
C ILE A 199 -17.96 8.10 -20.31
N SER A 200 -17.34 7.59 -21.38
CA SER A 200 -17.21 6.15 -21.60
C SER A 200 -15.80 5.73 -21.21
N THR A 201 -15.70 4.81 -20.26
CA THR A 201 -14.43 4.21 -19.84
C THR A 201 -14.60 2.70 -19.67
N ARG A 202 -13.63 2.04 -19.04
CA ARG A 202 -13.63 0.60 -18.82
C ARG A 202 -12.78 0.21 -17.63
N LEU A 203 -13.13 -0.92 -17.03
CA LEU A 203 -12.36 -1.62 -16.01
C LEU A 203 -12.01 -3.02 -16.53
N ARG A 204 -11.01 -3.68 -15.95
CA ARG A 204 -10.79 -5.11 -16.22
C ARG A 204 -11.86 -5.94 -15.52
N ALA A 205 -12.18 -7.09 -16.09
CA ALA A 205 -13.25 -7.94 -15.60
C ALA A 205 -13.07 -8.39 -14.13
N ASN A 206 -11.83 -8.54 -13.67
CA ASN A 206 -11.49 -8.97 -12.32
C ASN A 206 -11.01 -7.84 -11.39
N ASP A 207 -11.06 -6.56 -11.80
CA ASP A 207 -10.56 -5.47 -10.96
C ASP A 207 -11.33 -5.35 -9.64
N ASN A 208 -12.65 -5.59 -9.67
CA ASN A 208 -13.48 -5.54 -8.48
C ASN A 208 -13.14 -6.64 -7.47
N GLU A 209 -13.03 -7.89 -7.95
CA GLU A 209 -12.74 -9.04 -7.10
C GLU A 209 -11.37 -8.94 -6.45
N ALA A 210 -10.37 -8.51 -7.23
CA ALA A 210 -9.02 -8.34 -6.74
C ALA A 210 -8.91 -7.21 -5.69
N ALA A 211 -9.61 -6.09 -5.91
CA ALA A 211 -9.68 -5.00 -4.93
C ALA A 211 -10.38 -5.46 -3.63
N SER A 212 -11.49 -6.20 -3.73
CA SER A 212 -12.17 -6.81 -2.56
C SER A 212 -11.23 -7.72 -1.77
N TYR A 213 -10.50 -8.60 -2.45
CA TYR A 213 -9.55 -9.51 -1.80
C TYR A 213 -8.48 -8.76 -1.00
N LEU A 214 -7.90 -7.70 -1.60
CA LEU A 214 -6.90 -6.88 -0.92
C LEU A 214 -7.49 -6.15 0.29
N ILE A 215 -8.66 -5.53 0.13
CA ILE A 215 -9.35 -4.80 1.21
C ILE A 215 -9.59 -5.73 2.42
N GLU A 216 -10.14 -6.92 2.21
CA GLU A 216 -10.44 -7.85 3.31
C GLU A 216 -9.16 -8.38 3.97
N ARG A 217 -8.10 -8.66 3.20
CA ARG A 217 -6.81 -9.05 3.75
C ARG A 217 -6.20 -7.94 4.61
N GLU A 218 -6.20 -6.70 4.13
CA GLU A 218 -5.63 -5.57 4.87
C GLU A 218 -6.49 -5.20 6.09
N TYR A 219 -7.81 -5.40 6.02
CA TYR A 219 -8.70 -5.25 7.18
C TYR A 219 -8.42 -6.31 8.26
N ALA A 220 -8.16 -7.56 7.87
CA ALA A 220 -7.74 -8.60 8.80
C ALA A 220 -6.42 -8.22 9.50
N VAL A 221 -5.48 -7.61 8.77
CA VAL A 221 -4.23 -7.06 9.34
C VAL A 221 -4.50 -5.89 10.28
N LEU A 222 -5.31 -4.91 9.87
CA LEU A 222 -5.69 -3.77 10.72
C LEU A 222 -6.33 -4.22 12.03
N SER A 223 -7.18 -5.25 11.98
CA SER A 223 -7.88 -5.80 13.14
C SER A 223 -6.95 -6.35 14.22
N LEU A 224 -5.72 -6.75 13.88
CA LEU A 224 -4.70 -7.16 14.85
C LEU A 224 -4.22 -6.01 15.76
N TYR A 225 -4.44 -4.76 15.33
CA TYR A 225 -4.06 -3.57 16.09
C TYR A 225 -5.19 -3.00 16.94
N ALA A 226 -6.34 -3.68 17.04
CA ALA A 226 -7.41 -3.28 17.92
C ALA A 226 -6.92 -3.20 19.38
N GLY A 227 -7.00 -2.01 19.97
CA GLY A 227 -6.50 -1.75 21.34
C GLY A 227 -4.97 -1.69 21.47
N ASN A 228 -4.22 -1.77 20.37
CA ASN A 228 -2.77 -1.58 20.34
C ASN A 228 -2.40 -0.10 20.18
N SER A 229 -1.26 0.36 20.73
CA SER A 229 -0.80 1.76 20.57
C SER A 229 -0.48 2.16 19.12
N LEU A 230 -0.18 1.20 18.25
CA LEU A 230 0.16 1.40 16.83
C LEU A 230 -1.07 1.51 15.91
N TRP A 231 -2.29 1.52 16.47
CA TRP A 231 -3.53 1.49 15.69
C TRP A 231 -3.63 2.62 14.65
N LYS A 232 -3.12 3.82 14.95
CA LYS A 232 -3.17 4.96 14.02
C LYS A 232 -2.32 4.71 12.78
N ASP A 233 -1.08 4.27 12.99
CA ASP A 233 -0.13 4.00 11.92
C ASP A 233 -0.60 2.79 11.07
N ALA A 234 -1.19 1.78 11.72
CA ALA A 234 -1.84 0.65 11.05
C ALA A 234 -3.02 1.08 10.19
N TRP A 235 -3.85 2.02 10.67
CA TRP A 235 -4.99 2.53 9.93
C TRP A 235 -4.57 3.37 8.72
N GLN A 236 -3.52 4.19 8.85
CA GLN A 236 -2.92 4.87 7.70
C GLN A 236 -2.39 3.86 6.66
N ARG A 237 -1.70 2.79 7.11
CA ARG A 237 -1.20 1.74 6.22
C ARG A 237 -2.31 1.02 5.47
N TYR A 238 -3.40 0.68 6.15
CA TYR A 238 -4.59 0.06 5.53
C TYR A 238 -5.04 0.83 4.29
N TYR A 239 -5.22 2.14 4.42
CA TYR A 239 -5.61 3.00 3.30
C TYR A 239 -4.52 3.16 2.24
N ARG A 240 -3.23 3.22 2.62
CA ARG A 240 -2.13 3.25 1.63
C ARG A 240 -2.11 2.01 0.74
N MET A 241 -2.36 0.83 1.33
CA MET A 241 -2.42 -0.42 0.56
C MET A 241 -3.60 -0.43 -0.43
N ILE A 242 -4.77 0.06 -0.01
CA ILE A 242 -5.94 0.21 -0.88
C ILE A 242 -5.68 1.21 -2.01
N PHE A 243 -5.09 2.36 -1.69
CA PHE A 243 -4.71 3.38 -2.68
C PHE A 243 -3.79 2.78 -3.74
N ARG A 244 -2.71 2.12 -3.30
CA ARG A 244 -1.71 1.50 -4.17
C ARG A 244 -2.35 0.54 -5.18
N ASP A 245 -3.20 -0.36 -4.69
CA ASP A 245 -3.88 -1.33 -5.56
C ASP A 245 -4.88 -0.66 -6.52
N SER A 246 -5.64 0.31 -6.02
CA SER A 246 -6.69 0.97 -6.78
C SER A 246 -6.16 1.88 -7.88
N TYR A 247 -4.97 2.45 -7.72
CA TYR A 247 -4.45 3.47 -8.64
C TYR A 247 -4.38 2.99 -10.09
N GLN A 248 -3.65 1.91 -10.39
CA GLN A 248 -3.59 1.38 -11.76
C GLN A 248 -4.94 0.83 -12.24
N ARG A 249 -5.79 0.28 -11.36
CA ARG A 249 -7.12 -0.22 -11.74
C ARG A 249 -8.02 0.91 -12.24
N LEU A 250 -7.90 2.08 -11.63
CA LEU A 250 -8.67 3.27 -11.98
C LEU A 250 -7.95 4.22 -12.94
N TRP A 251 -6.74 3.89 -13.41
CA TRP A 251 -5.96 4.79 -14.26
C TRP A 251 -6.71 5.19 -15.53
N GLN A 252 -7.33 4.22 -16.22
CA GLN A 252 -8.08 4.49 -17.46
C GLN A 252 -9.30 5.37 -17.18
N ALA A 253 -10.05 5.10 -16.12
CA ALA A 253 -11.17 5.92 -15.70
C ALA A 253 -10.72 7.35 -15.35
N SER A 254 -9.62 7.49 -14.61
CA SER A 254 -9.04 8.79 -14.27
C SER A 254 -8.65 9.58 -15.51
N PHE A 255 -7.97 8.93 -16.47
CA PHE A 255 -7.56 9.54 -17.73
C PHE A 255 -8.76 10.01 -18.56
N ASP A 256 -9.78 9.14 -18.74
CA ASP A 256 -10.97 9.47 -19.53
C ASP A 256 -11.79 10.58 -18.87
N ILE A 257 -11.94 10.55 -17.54
CA ILE A 257 -12.60 11.61 -16.77
C ILE A 257 -11.87 12.93 -16.94
N PHE A 258 -10.54 12.95 -16.77
CA PHE A 258 -9.74 14.15 -16.90
C PHE A 258 -9.90 14.78 -18.28
N ASN A 259 -9.77 13.99 -19.34
CA ASN A 259 -9.87 14.49 -20.72
C ASN A 259 -11.23 15.09 -21.05
N GLU A 260 -12.31 14.57 -20.46
CA GLU A 260 -13.67 15.04 -20.74
C GLU A 260 -14.11 16.22 -19.86
N ILE A 261 -13.60 16.29 -18.62
CA ILE A 261 -14.03 17.28 -17.63
C ILE A 261 -13.09 18.47 -17.55
N PHE A 262 -11.76 18.26 -17.59
CA PHE A 262 -10.79 19.34 -17.42
C PHE A 262 -10.93 20.46 -18.46
N PRO A 263 -11.22 20.21 -19.76
CA PRO A 263 -11.44 21.29 -20.74
C PRO A 263 -12.64 22.19 -20.42
N LYS A 264 -13.55 21.75 -19.55
CA LYS A 264 -14.73 22.48 -19.08
C LYS A 264 -14.53 23.05 -17.67
N ALA A 265 -13.41 22.74 -17.03
CA ALA A 265 -13.03 23.25 -15.74
C ALA A 265 -12.20 24.53 -15.90
N LYS A 266 -12.30 25.44 -14.93
CA LYS A 266 -11.48 26.67 -14.90
C LYS A 266 -10.03 26.40 -14.51
N ASP A 267 -9.84 25.48 -13.57
CA ASP A 267 -8.56 25.07 -13.01
C ASP A 267 -8.70 23.69 -12.32
N ASN A 268 -7.64 23.22 -11.68
CA ASN A 268 -7.63 21.94 -10.96
C ASN A 268 -8.65 21.91 -9.79
N THR A 269 -8.91 23.03 -9.14
CA THR A 269 -9.87 23.08 -8.01
C THR A 269 -11.30 22.99 -8.52
N ASP A 270 -11.61 23.63 -9.66
CA ASP A 270 -12.91 23.49 -10.33
C ASP A 270 -13.12 22.07 -10.87
N LEU A 271 -12.08 21.42 -11.40
CA LEU A 271 -12.12 19.98 -11.74
C LEU A 271 -12.45 19.14 -10.49
N ALA A 272 -11.69 19.33 -9.40
CA ALA A 272 -11.94 18.61 -8.16
C ALA A 272 -13.34 18.89 -7.59
N GLN A 273 -13.87 20.10 -7.76
CA GLN A 273 -15.22 20.44 -7.33
C GLN A 273 -16.30 19.69 -8.11
N LYS A 274 -16.12 19.50 -9.42
CA LYS A 274 -17.01 18.69 -10.25
C LYS A 274 -17.01 17.23 -9.80
N LEU A 275 -15.84 16.68 -9.49
CA LEU A 275 -15.71 15.32 -8.96
C LEU A 275 -16.31 15.18 -7.55
N LEU A 276 -16.12 16.17 -6.69
CA LEU A 276 -16.72 16.21 -5.36
C LEU A 276 -18.26 16.17 -5.44
N TYR A 277 -18.86 16.99 -6.31
CA TYR A 277 -20.31 16.95 -6.50
C TYR A 277 -20.81 15.63 -7.08
N TRP A 278 -20.05 15.02 -7.99
CA TRP A 278 -20.40 13.70 -8.52
C TRP A 278 -20.40 12.64 -7.42
N THR A 279 -19.34 12.57 -6.61
CA THR A 279 -19.21 11.59 -5.50
C THR A 279 -20.23 11.79 -4.38
N GLN A 280 -20.62 13.03 -4.06
CA GLN A 280 -21.69 13.34 -3.10
C GLN A 280 -23.06 12.75 -3.49
N ASN A 281 -23.27 12.44 -4.77
CA ASN A 281 -24.53 11.90 -5.28
C ASN A 281 -24.60 10.37 -5.30
N PHE A 282 -23.53 9.66 -4.92
CA PHE A 282 -23.57 8.20 -4.84
C PHE A 282 -24.52 7.73 -3.74
N THR A 283 -24.99 6.48 -3.88
CA THR A 283 -25.77 5.81 -2.83
C THR A 283 -24.88 5.56 -1.62
N TYR A 284 -25.36 5.93 -0.43
CA TYR A 284 -24.65 5.68 0.82
C TYR A 284 -25.07 4.33 1.39
N GLU A 285 -24.15 3.37 1.43
CA GLU A 285 -24.39 2.00 1.91
C GLU A 285 -23.18 1.54 2.70
N ARG A 286 -23.43 0.78 3.77
CA ARG A 286 -22.41 0.27 4.69
C ARG A 286 -22.58 -1.23 4.86
N GLU A 287 -21.51 -1.97 4.65
CA GLU A 287 -21.45 -3.41 4.89
C GLU A 287 -20.84 -3.69 6.27
N LYS A 288 -21.71 -3.67 7.29
CA LYS A 288 -21.28 -3.73 8.70
C LYS A 288 -20.65 -5.06 9.16
N ASN A 289 -20.61 -6.07 8.31
CA ASN A 289 -20.13 -7.42 8.66
C ASN A 289 -18.76 -7.75 8.05
N THR A 290 -18.15 -6.83 7.31
CA THR A 290 -16.85 -6.98 6.61
C THR A 290 -15.96 -5.78 6.94
N SER A 291 -14.97 -5.46 6.10
CA SER A 291 -14.15 -4.25 6.19
C SER A 291 -14.92 -2.93 6.25
N ASP A 292 -16.21 -2.94 5.90
CA ASP A 292 -17.08 -1.75 5.77
C ASP A 292 -16.45 -0.69 4.85
N PHE A 293 -15.75 -1.14 3.80
CA PHE A 293 -15.14 -0.32 2.76
C PHE A 293 -15.48 -0.87 1.37
N ALA A 294 -16.16 -0.08 0.54
CA ALA A 294 -16.50 -0.48 -0.82
C ALA A 294 -15.26 -0.49 -1.75
N PRO A 295 -15.01 -1.58 -2.52
CA PRO A 295 -13.97 -1.59 -3.54
C PRO A 295 -14.20 -0.49 -4.58
N LEU A 296 -13.19 0.33 -4.86
CA LEU A 296 -13.41 1.48 -5.75
C LEU A 296 -13.92 1.13 -7.16
N PRO A 297 -13.49 0.01 -7.80
CA PRO A 297 -14.10 -0.46 -9.03
C PRO A 297 -15.62 -0.70 -8.92
N SER A 298 -16.13 -1.19 -7.77
CA SER A 298 -17.57 -1.40 -7.58
C SER A 298 -18.34 -0.08 -7.64
N ILE A 299 -17.78 1.00 -7.10
CA ILE A 299 -18.42 2.32 -7.07
C ILE A 299 -18.64 2.84 -8.49
N LEU A 300 -17.64 2.67 -9.37
CA LEU A 300 -17.77 3.06 -10.79
C LEU A 300 -18.79 2.20 -11.54
N LEU A 301 -19.04 0.96 -11.08
CA LEU A 301 -20.06 0.06 -11.61
C LEU A 301 -21.46 0.32 -11.00
N GLY A 302 -21.60 1.33 -10.15
CA GLY A 302 -22.87 1.71 -9.51
C GLY A 302 -23.17 1.00 -8.19
N GLY A 303 -22.16 0.37 -7.57
CA GLY A 303 -22.26 -0.17 -6.22
C GLY A 303 -22.39 0.92 -5.14
N GLY A 304 -22.79 0.49 -3.94
CA GLY A 304 -22.84 1.34 -2.75
C GLY A 304 -21.46 1.87 -2.33
N SER A 305 -21.46 2.90 -1.48
CA SER A 305 -20.24 3.52 -0.96
C SER A 305 -20.47 4.18 0.40
N ASP A 306 -19.40 4.38 1.15
CA ASP A 306 -19.36 5.03 2.47
C ASP A 306 -18.45 6.29 2.42
N CYS A 307 -18.18 6.91 3.57
CA CYS A 307 -17.32 8.10 3.64
C CYS A 307 -15.86 7.82 3.26
N ASP A 308 -15.35 6.64 3.62
CA ASP A 308 -13.96 6.24 3.41
C ASP A 308 -13.71 5.95 1.94
N SER A 309 -14.57 5.12 1.34
CA SER A 309 -14.45 4.68 -0.05
C SER A 309 -14.71 5.82 -1.04
N ARG A 310 -15.60 6.78 -0.74
CA ARG A 310 -15.75 8.00 -1.55
C ARG A 310 -14.55 8.92 -1.48
N SER A 311 -14.01 9.12 -0.28
CA SER A 311 -12.85 9.99 -0.08
C SER A 311 -11.62 9.39 -0.75
N MET A 312 -11.41 8.07 -0.60
CA MET A 312 -10.36 7.34 -1.29
C MET A 312 -10.53 7.37 -2.82
N LEU A 313 -11.76 7.25 -3.35
CA LEU A 313 -12.00 7.38 -4.78
C LEU A 313 -11.53 8.75 -5.30
N LEU A 314 -11.91 9.83 -4.63
CA LEU A 314 -11.46 11.17 -5.02
C LEU A 314 -9.93 11.27 -4.95
N SER A 315 -9.30 10.82 -3.87
CA SER A 315 -7.85 10.80 -3.73
C SER A 315 -7.18 10.07 -4.89
N VAL A 316 -7.61 8.85 -5.23
CA VAL A 316 -7.03 8.07 -6.33
C VAL A 316 -7.19 8.79 -7.67
N LEU A 317 -8.40 9.26 -8.01
CA LEU A 317 -8.66 9.93 -9.28
C LEU A 317 -7.84 11.22 -9.40
N LEU A 318 -7.83 12.05 -8.35
CA LEU A 318 -7.14 13.35 -8.35
C LEU A 318 -5.62 13.18 -8.36
N THR A 319 -5.07 12.20 -7.64
CA THR A 319 -3.63 11.89 -7.72
C THR A 319 -3.23 11.39 -9.10
N ALA A 320 -4.06 10.57 -9.76
CA ALA A 320 -3.84 10.18 -11.16
C ALA A 320 -3.92 11.36 -12.14
N MET A 321 -4.57 12.47 -11.75
CA MET A 321 -4.63 13.74 -12.46
C MET A 321 -3.52 14.72 -12.04
N ASN A 322 -2.47 14.22 -11.36
CA ASN A 322 -1.31 14.99 -10.91
C ASN A 322 -1.68 16.10 -9.89
N MET A 323 -2.67 15.83 -9.04
CA MET A 323 -3.01 16.66 -7.88
C MET A 323 -2.61 15.97 -6.59
N GLU A 324 -2.05 16.73 -5.64
CA GLU A 324 -1.79 16.21 -4.30
C GLU A 324 -3.12 16.10 -3.55
N ALA A 325 -3.57 14.87 -3.32
CA ALA A 325 -4.91 14.59 -2.84
C ALA A 325 -4.94 13.53 -1.71
N PRO A 326 -4.44 13.85 -0.50
CA PRO A 326 -4.49 12.90 0.61
C PRO A 326 -5.92 12.70 1.11
N MET A 327 -6.08 11.75 2.04
CA MET A 327 -7.32 11.54 2.76
C MET A 327 -7.14 11.89 4.23
N LEU A 328 -8.18 12.39 4.89
CA LEU A 328 -8.21 12.54 6.34
C LEU A 328 -9.26 11.61 6.93
N VAL A 329 -8.90 10.93 8.01
CA VAL A 329 -9.80 10.03 8.74
C VAL A 329 -9.86 10.39 10.21
N SER A 330 -11.01 10.16 10.84
CA SER A 330 -11.21 10.43 12.26
C SER A 330 -11.99 9.31 12.92
N ALA A 331 -11.36 8.64 13.89
CA ALA A 331 -12.04 7.67 14.74
C ALA A 331 -13.04 8.36 15.68
N GLN A 332 -12.75 9.61 16.07
CA GLN A 332 -13.58 10.41 16.97
C GLN A 332 -14.86 10.88 16.29
N TYR A 333 -14.76 11.26 15.02
CA TYR A 333 -15.92 11.66 14.23
C TYR A 333 -16.58 10.48 13.49
N GLY A 334 -15.90 9.34 13.40
CA GLY A 334 -16.36 8.18 12.63
C GLY A 334 -16.55 8.51 11.16
N HIS A 335 -15.62 9.29 10.60
CA HIS A 335 -15.78 9.94 9.30
C HIS A 335 -14.45 10.06 8.54
N ALA A 336 -14.54 10.19 7.23
CA ALA A 336 -13.43 10.43 6.33
C ALA A 336 -13.76 11.53 5.31
N MET A 337 -12.74 12.30 4.94
CA MET A 337 -12.82 13.36 3.94
C MET A 337 -11.65 13.29 2.97
N ALA A 338 -11.89 13.70 1.73
CA ALA A 338 -10.80 13.98 0.80
C ALA A 338 -10.16 15.34 1.13
N ALA A 339 -8.90 15.52 0.74
CA ALA A 339 -8.20 16.78 0.83
C ALA A 339 -7.47 17.06 -0.47
N ILE A 340 -7.23 18.34 -0.79
CA ILE A 340 -6.36 18.76 -1.90
C ILE A 340 -5.51 19.96 -1.49
N THR A 341 -4.36 20.14 -2.13
CA THR A 341 -3.67 21.43 -2.13
C THR A 341 -4.33 22.38 -3.12
N SER A 342 -4.63 23.61 -2.69
CA SER A 342 -5.28 24.63 -3.51
C SER A 342 -5.08 26.02 -2.93
N ASP A 343 -4.95 27.01 -3.81
CA ASP A 343 -4.93 28.44 -3.46
C ASP A 343 -6.34 29.03 -3.29
N HIS A 344 -7.40 28.24 -3.54
CA HIS A 344 -8.77 28.69 -3.37
C HIS A 344 -9.11 28.87 -1.88
N PRO A 345 -9.94 29.87 -1.53
CA PRO A 345 -10.31 30.12 -0.14
C PRO A 345 -11.24 29.02 0.39
N GLY A 346 -11.08 28.69 1.66
CA GLY A 346 -11.98 27.79 2.36
C GLY A 346 -11.37 27.25 3.65
N HIS A 347 -12.09 26.37 4.32
CA HIS A 347 -11.60 25.69 5.49
C HIS A 347 -10.54 24.64 5.11
N SER A 348 -9.36 24.76 5.73
CA SER A 348 -8.22 23.89 5.50
C SER A 348 -7.59 23.49 6.82
N PHE A 349 -6.98 22.32 6.85
CA PHE A 349 -6.10 21.89 7.94
C PHE A 349 -4.65 21.92 7.51
N GLU A 350 -3.75 22.27 8.44
CA GLU A 350 -2.32 22.38 8.17
C GLU A 350 -1.57 21.17 8.74
N PHE A 351 -1.02 20.33 7.87
CA PHE A 351 -0.18 19.21 8.26
C PHE A 351 1.22 19.40 7.70
N ASN A 352 2.24 19.29 8.54
CA ASN A 352 3.66 19.41 8.15
C ASN A 352 3.98 20.69 7.36
N GLY A 353 3.25 21.80 7.59
CA GLY A 353 3.43 23.07 6.88
C GLY A 353 2.66 23.17 5.54
N THR A 354 1.93 22.13 5.15
CA THR A 354 1.06 22.12 3.97
C THR A 354 -0.40 22.29 4.38
N GLY A 355 -1.08 23.27 3.79
CA GLY A 355 -2.51 23.49 3.95
C GLY A 355 -3.33 22.64 2.99
N TYR A 356 -4.24 21.83 3.53
CA TYR A 356 -5.11 20.95 2.77
C TYR A 356 -6.56 21.44 2.83
N LEU A 357 -7.11 21.81 1.68
CA LEU A 357 -8.50 22.23 1.53
C LEU A 357 -9.42 21.00 1.62
N MET A 358 -10.42 21.07 2.50
CA MET A 358 -11.22 19.90 2.90
C MET A 358 -12.37 19.60 1.93
N GLY A 359 -12.60 18.32 1.62
CA GLY A 359 -13.63 17.84 0.71
C GLY A 359 -14.60 16.86 1.36
N GLU A 360 -15.77 17.36 1.76
CA GLU A 360 -16.84 16.57 2.35
C GLU A 360 -17.63 15.79 1.28
N THR A 361 -17.50 14.45 1.26
CA THR A 361 -18.05 13.58 0.20
C THR A 361 -19.43 13.00 0.51
N THR A 362 -19.96 13.20 1.72
CA THR A 362 -21.26 12.64 2.15
C THR A 362 -22.37 13.67 2.17
N SER A 363 -22.06 14.93 2.50
CA SER A 363 -23.05 16.02 2.53
C SER A 363 -23.24 16.61 1.13
N LYS A 364 -24.48 16.59 0.64
CA LYS A 364 -24.80 17.03 -0.73
C LYS A 364 -24.68 18.54 -0.90
N GLY A 365 -24.09 18.95 -2.03
CA GLY A 365 -24.01 20.34 -2.45
C GLY A 365 -22.96 21.16 -1.70
N LEU A 366 -22.08 20.51 -0.94
CA LEU A 366 -20.96 21.20 -0.30
C LEU A 366 -19.80 21.38 -1.27
N THR A 367 -19.15 22.53 -1.15
CA THR A 367 -17.94 22.86 -1.90
C THR A 367 -16.70 22.43 -1.13
N TRP A 368 -15.57 22.32 -1.82
CA TRP A 368 -14.27 22.29 -1.16
C TRP A 368 -14.13 23.47 -0.18
N GLY A 369 -13.51 23.19 0.96
CA GLY A 369 -13.35 24.15 2.05
C GLY A 369 -14.61 24.36 2.91
N LYS A 370 -15.62 23.49 2.81
CA LYS A 370 -16.77 23.51 3.72
C LYS A 370 -16.91 22.18 4.44
N ILE A 371 -16.81 22.23 5.76
CA ILE A 371 -17.03 21.09 6.66
C ILE A 371 -18.03 21.47 7.74
N ASP A 372 -18.57 20.48 8.44
CA ASP A 372 -19.36 20.72 9.63
C ASP A 372 -18.48 21.33 10.73
N SER A 373 -18.91 22.45 11.33
CA SER A 373 -18.21 23.12 12.43
C SER A 373 -17.96 22.22 13.66
N THR A 374 -18.75 21.16 13.84
CA THR A 374 -18.53 20.17 14.92
C THR A 374 -17.31 19.28 14.67
N GLN A 375 -16.81 19.26 13.43
CA GLN A 375 -15.69 18.48 12.95
C GLN A 375 -14.39 19.29 12.73
N ASP A 376 -14.37 20.55 13.18
CA ASP A 376 -13.30 21.54 12.95
C ASP A 376 -12.03 21.36 13.84
N ASP A 377 -12.00 20.33 14.68
CA ASP A 377 -10.82 20.07 15.53
C ASP A 377 -9.79 19.21 14.79
N GLN A 378 -8.79 19.86 14.20
CA GLN A 378 -7.70 19.21 13.47
C GLN A 378 -7.01 18.08 14.26
N SER A 379 -6.92 18.19 15.60
CA SER A 379 -6.23 17.20 16.44
C SER A 379 -6.91 15.82 16.45
N LYS A 380 -8.16 15.76 16.00
CA LYS A 380 -8.95 14.53 15.86
C LYS A 380 -8.89 13.92 14.46
N TRP A 381 -8.18 14.56 13.53
CA TRP A 381 -7.97 14.06 12.19
C TRP A 381 -6.60 13.44 12.03
N ILE A 382 -6.54 12.35 11.29
CA ILE A 382 -5.32 11.64 10.92
C ILE A 382 -5.18 11.79 9.41
N LEU A 383 -4.08 12.43 8.99
CA LEU A 383 -3.73 12.54 7.58
C LEU A 383 -3.23 11.19 7.05
N VAL A 384 -3.74 10.76 5.92
CA VAL A 384 -3.25 9.62 5.14
C VAL A 384 -2.66 10.16 3.85
N GLU A 385 -1.34 10.17 3.77
CA GLU A 385 -0.60 10.58 2.58
C GLU A 385 -0.39 9.40 1.64
N PHE A 386 -0.38 9.70 0.34
CA PHE A 386 -0.14 8.74 -0.73
C PHE A 386 1.18 9.07 -1.46
N PRO A 387 1.81 8.08 -2.12
CA PRO A 387 3.13 8.22 -2.74
C PRO A 387 3.26 9.33 -3.78
#